data_AF-A0A9W6ERG1-F1
#
_entry.id   AF-A0A9W6ERG1-F1
#
_cell.length_a   1.000
_cell.length_b   1.000
_cell.length_c   1.000
_cell.angle_alpha   90.00
_cell.angle_beta   90.00
_cell.angle_gamma   90.00
#
_symmetry.space_group_name_H-M   'P 1'
#
loop_
_entity.id
_entity.type
_entity.pdbx_description
1 polymer ?
#
loop_
_entity_poly.entity_id
_entity_poly.type
_entity_poly.pdbx_seq_one_letter_code
_entity_poly.pdbx_strand_id
1 'polypeptide(L)'
;MPNPNHVDGFSSLPTEIFETLLSHLDLDSIKALRLTSGSLARRCIGPRFLESIQQPVLDVSLENLRSLLALSCNHDLSKKITSLTFLATIMDISGLERDIKNGWYSVNDFKAPTLEETEFDFSPEELSKAKDDLKWLKKQKEGRETESSSDVTGLLQLALENLGDLDSIHLDSAVIRGPKQRRSLKYGEWIPLWTRASKVFSWVTTALAKSQASVKTFDAYQSNRECGLEASNIDRHELTHDPAELVWSCKALESLEMSISGEVQDALDFKRKLEEEDEEDEDDDRIYEEDDQANARKESCTSQENQIELSRKPSFFLRSAPGLRKLELSFRRTAELDLKFKEKYDWIIDSIAREAEFPKLEACTFTGFPAKGESILLFLEKHPGLRSLRIHECHLSSGSWTPIFAYLEQSMPELQHLSFSNLFGRHMQNFKYAQAQELNEDFGRDKREDDWQEGDGLIEKLLL
;
A
#
# COMPACT_ATOMS: atom_id res chain seq x y z
N MET A 1 -0.08 27.71 61.87
CA MET A 1 -1.39 27.39 61.26
C MET A 1 -1.15 27.20 59.76
N PRO A 2 -1.50 26.05 59.16
CA PRO A 2 -1.37 25.83 57.73
C PRO A 2 -2.48 26.57 56.98
N ASN A 3 -2.13 27.14 55.83
CA ASN A 3 -3.01 27.99 55.00
C ASN A 3 -4.16 27.15 54.41
N PRO A 4 -5.45 27.48 54.67
CA PRO A 4 -6.57 26.85 53.98
C PRO A 4 -6.72 27.52 52.60
N ASN A 5 -7.05 26.75 51.56
CA ASN A 5 -7.40 27.20 50.20
C ASN A 5 -6.29 27.10 49.14
N HIS A 6 -5.70 25.91 48.99
CA HIS A 6 -5.40 25.41 47.64
C HIS A 6 -5.76 23.91 47.63
N VAL A 7 -7.05 23.62 47.69
CA VAL A 7 -7.53 22.31 47.24
C VAL A 7 -7.40 22.36 45.74
N ASP A 8 -6.34 21.74 45.25
CA ASP A 8 -6.04 21.61 43.84
C ASP A 8 -7.06 20.59 43.29
N GLY A 9 -8.29 21.09 43.03
CA GLY A 9 -9.53 20.30 43.08
C GLY A 9 -9.51 19.05 42.20
N PHE A 10 -9.04 19.18 40.96
CA PHE A 10 -8.87 18.06 40.04
C PHE A 10 -7.70 17.14 40.40
N SER A 11 -6.61 17.68 40.94
CA SER A 11 -5.42 16.89 41.27
C SER A 11 -5.58 16.11 42.57
N SER A 12 -6.60 16.41 43.38
CA SER A 12 -7.01 15.65 44.58
C SER A 12 -8.08 14.57 44.36
N LEU A 13 -8.69 14.48 43.16
CA LEU A 13 -9.74 13.48 42.90
C LEU A 13 -9.18 12.05 42.95
N PRO A 14 -9.96 11.05 43.39
CA PRO A 14 -9.64 9.64 43.16
C PRO A 14 -9.40 9.34 41.67
N THR A 15 -8.52 8.38 41.37
CA THR A 15 -8.15 8.03 39.99
C THR A 15 -9.37 7.63 39.16
N GLU A 16 -10.28 6.87 39.74
CA GLU A 16 -11.49 6.36 39.08
C GLU A 16 -12.42 7.51 38.64
N ILE A 17 -12.60 8.51 39.51
CA ILE A 17 -13.44 9.69 39.21
C ILE A 17 -12.75 10.55 38.16
N PHE A 18 -11.44 10.72 38.25
CA PHE A 18 -10.67 11.50 37.29
C PHE A 18 -10.69 10.88 35.89
N GLU A 19 -10.48 9.57 35.77
CA GLU A 19 -10.58 8.86 34.49
C GLU A 19 -12.00 8.92 33.91
N THR A 20 -13.03 8.82 34.76
CA THR A 20 -14.42 9.00 34.32
C THR A 20 -14.63 10.40 33.74
N LEU A 21 -14.08 11.45 34.37
CA LEU A 21 -14.14 12.81 33.83
C LEU A 21 -13.36 12.92 32.51
N LEU A 22 -12.16 12.34 32.44
CA LEU A 22 -11.39 12.30 31.20
C LEU A 22 -12.15 11.60 30.09
N SER A 23 -13.02 10.62 30.38
CA SER A 23 -13.87 9.91 29.40
C SER A 23 -14.99 10.75 28.77
N HIS A 24 -15.25 11.95 29.31
CA HIS A 24 -16.20 12.90 28.75
C HIS A 24 -15.56 14.08 27.99
N LEU A 25 -14.23 14.24 28.06
CA LEU A 25 -13.52 15.35 27.41
C LEU A 25 -13.00 14.97 26.02
N ASP A 26 -13.07 15.87 25.03
CA ASP A 26 -12.32 15.62 23.79
C ASP A 26 -10.79 15.69 24.03
N LEU A 27 -10.01 15.20 23.07
CA LEU A 27 -8.56 15.15 23.19
C LEU A 27 -7.92 16.53 23.36
N ASP A 28 -8.47 17.57 22.73
CA ASP A 28 -7.93 18.92 22.80
C ASP A 28 -8.15 19.51 24.21
N SER A 29 -9.29 19.21 24.81
CA SER A 29 -9.61 19.51 26.20
C SER A 29 -8.68 18.78 27.17
N ILE A 30 -8.36 17.50 26.92
CA ILE A 30 -7.38 16.74 27.73
C ILE A 30 -5.98 17.35 27.59
N LYS A 31 -5.55 17.71 26.38
CA LYS A 31 -4.27 18.39 26.14
C LYS A 31 -4.22 19.74 26.85
N ALA A 32 -5.28 20.54 26.79
CA ALA A 32 -5.38 21.81 27.51
C ALA A 32 -5.28 21.59 29.03
N LEU A 33 -5.98 20.58 29.58
CA LEU A 33 -5.92 20.23 31.00
C LEU A 33 -4.49 19.87 31.43
N ARG A 34 -3.75 19.14 30.61
CA ARG A 34 -2.33 18.82 30.87
C ARG A 34 -1.45 20.06 30.99
N LEU A 35 -1.75 21.11 30.24
CA LEU A 35 -0.97 22.36 30.26
C LEU A 35 -1.22 23.21 31.53
N THR A 36 -2.24 22.89 32.32
CA THR A 36 -2.58 23.68 33.52
C THR A 36 -1.68 23.41 34.73
N SER A 37 -1.19 22.18 34.91
CA SER A 37 -0.24 21.85 35.99
C SER A 37 0.51 20.55 35.71
N GLY A 38 1.75 20.41 36.22
CA GLY A 38 2.54 19.18 36.09
C GLY A 38 1.95 17.97 36.83
N SER A 39 1.12 18.20 37.86
CA SER A 39 0.38 17.13 38.56
C SER A 39 -0.71 16.56 37.65
N LEU A 40 -1.53 17.44 37.07
CA LEU A 40 -2.57 17.05 36.12
C LEU A 40 -1.97 16.48 34.83
N ALA A 41 -0.85 17.02 34.35
CA ALA A 41 -0.15 16.49 33.18
C ALA A 41 0.17 15.00 33.30
N ARG A 42 0.65 14.57 34.48
CA ARG A 42 0.96 13.15 34.76
C ARG A 42 -0.31 12.32 34.94
N ARG A 43 -1.30 12.86 35.65
CA ARG A 43 -2.58 12.17 35.85
C ARG A 43 -3.38 11.98 34.57
N CYS A 44 -3.27 12.89 33.62
CA CYS A 44 -3.92 12.80 32.31
C CYS A 44 -3.28 11.75 31.38
N ILE A 45 -2.17 11.10 31.76
CA ILE A 45 -1.62 9.93 31.05
C ILE A 45 -2.42 8.68 31.45
N GLY A 46 -3.74 8.76 31.29
CA GLY A 46 -4.68 7.66 31.48
C GLY A 46 -4.91 6.88 30.18
N PRO A 47 -5.65 5.75 30.23
CA PRO A 47 -5.93 4.90 29.08
C PRO A 47 -6.43 5.68 27.85
N ARG A 48 -7.39 6.59 28.04
CA ARG A 48 -7.97 7.37 26.94
C ARG A 48 -6.97 8.28 26.23
N PHE A 49 -6.08 8.92 26.99
CA PHE A 49 -5.04 9.75 26.39
C PHE A 49 -3.99 8.88 25.71
N LEU A 50 -3.61 7.76 26.34
CA LEU A 50 -2.66 6.82 25.78
C LEU A 50 -3.14 6.24 24.45
N GLU A 51 -4.40 5.85 24.34
CA GLU A 51 -5.00 5.39 23.07
C GLU A 51 -4.79 6.40 21.93
N SER A 52 -4.84 7.71 22.24
CA SER A 52 -4.66 8.76 21.23
C SER A 52 -3.20 9.05 20.84
N ILE A 53 -2.23 8.60 21.64
CA ILE A 53 -0.80 8.87 21.40
C ILE A 53 0.05 7.62 21.19
N GLN A 54 -0.46 6.42 21.49
CA GLN A 54 0.27 5.16 21.30
C GLN A 54 0.50 4.85 19.82
N GLN A 55 -0.47 5.23 18.98
CA GLN A 55 -0.49 4.96 17.55
C GLN A 55 -0.89 6.21 16.76
N PRO A 56 -0.09 7.29 16.79
CA PRO A 56 -0.44 8.53 16.11
C PRO A 56 -0.55 8.32 14.59
N VAL A 57 -1.64 8.83 14.04
CA VAL A 57 -1.89 8.91 12.61
C VAL A 57 -1.62 10.33 12.14
N LEU A 58 -0.62 10.49 11.27
CA LEU A 58 -0.07 11.79 10.90
C LEU A 58 -0.08 11.94 9.39
N ASP A 59 -0.70 13.01 8.91
CA ASP A 59 -0.45 13.47 7.55
C ASP A 59 0.99 13.96 7.43
N VAL A 60 1.72 13.50 6.42
CA VAL A 60 3.12 13.87 6.23
C VAL A 60 3.17 15.30 5.73
N SER A 61 3.40 16.24 6.64
CA SER A 61 3.62 17.66 6.38
C SER A 61 4.63 18.23 7.36
N LEU A 62 5.33 19.31 7.01
CA LEU A 62 6.35 19.89 7.90
C LEU A 62 5.80 20.28 9.29
N GLU A 63 4.56 20.74 9.37
CA GLU A 63 3.92 21.11 10.64
C GLU A 63 3.68 19.88 11.54
N ASN A 64 3.15 18.81 10.98
CA ASN A 64 2.88 17.58 11.70
C ASN A 64 4.18 16.88 12.12
N LEU A 65 5.22 16.94 11.27
CA LEU A 65 6.53 16.36 11.59
C LEU A 65 7.25 17.13 12.70
N ARG A 66 7.12 18.46 12.76
CA ARG A 66 7.59 19.24 13.93
C ARG A 66 6.84 18.87 15.19
N SER A 67 5.54 18.61 15.09
CA SER A 67 4.73 18.14 16.22
C SER A 67 5.15 16.75 16.68
N LEU A 68 5.44 15.83 15.75
CA LEU A 68 5.98 14.50 16.03
C LEU A 68 7.35 14.60 16.71
N LEU A 69 8.24 15.46 16.22
CA LEU A 69 9.55 15.70 16.84
C LEU A 69 9.42 16.26 18.26
N ALA A 70 8.51 17.22 18.47
CA ALA A 70 8.23 17.75 19.81
C ALA A 70 7.70 16.65 20.75
N LEU A 71 6.88 15.74 20.23
CA LEU A 71 6.36 14.60 20.97
C LEU A 71 7.46 13.57 21.28
N SER A 72 8.36 13.29 20.33
CA SER A 72 9.47 12.35 20.53
C SER A 72 10.53 12.86 21.53
N CYS A 73 10.71 14.18 21.62
CA CYS A 73 11.55 14.81 22.63
C CYS A 73 10.98 14.72 24.07
N ASN A 74 9.70 14.38 24.24
CA ASN A 74 9.09 14.27 25.56
C ASN A 74 9.33 12.87 26.16
N HIS A 75 10.25 12.77 27.12
CA HIS A 75 10.65 11.50 27.73
C HIS A 75 9.50 10.67 28.33
N ASP A 76 8.44 11.31 28.84
CA ASP A 76 7.31 10.59 29.44
C ASP A 76 6.33 10.05 28.40
N LEU A 77 6.25 10.70 27.23
CA LEU A 77 5.31 10.35 26.16
C LEU A 77 5.94 9.53 25.04
N SER A 78 7.20 9.77 24.69
CA SER A 78 7.88 9.10 23.58
C SER A 78 7.92 7.58 23.77
N LYS A 79 8.20 7.11 24.98
CA LYS A 79 8.20 5.68 25.35
C LYS A 79 6.82 5.04 25.35
N LYS A 80 5.75 5.82 25.15
CA LYS A 80 4.39 5.31 25.03
C LYS A 80 3.97 5.13 23.58
N ILE A 81 4.74 5.64 22.63
CA ILE A 81 4.48 5.48 21.20
C ILE A 81 5.03 4.13 20.78
N THR A 82 4.16 3.25 20.31
CA THR A 82 4.54 1.92 19.85
C THR A 82 4.40 1.77 18.34
N SER A 83 3.49 2.51 17.72
CA SER A 83 3.21 2.47 16.29
C SER A 83 3.16 3.87 15.70
N LEU A 84 3.54 4.04 14.44
CA LEU A 84 3.34 5.28 13.69
C LEU A 84 2.59 5.00 12.40
N THR A 85 1.58 5.81 12.06
CA THR A 85 0.94 5.78 10.74
C THR A 85 1.19 7.08 10.00
N PHE A 86 1.85 7.00 8.85
CA PHE A 86 2.12 8.13 7.96
C PHE A 86 1.15 8.11 6.79
N LEU A 87 0.36 9.18 6.66
CA LEU A 87 -0.60 9.33 5.58
C LEU A 87 0.02 10.05 4.38
N ALA A 88 0.00 9.37 3.24
CA ALA A 88 0.14 9.98 1.93
C ALA A 88 -1.21 10.54 1.50
N THR A 89 -1.34 11.86 1.51
CA THR A 89 -2.64 12.48 1.26
C THR A 89 -2.65 13.37 0.02
N ILE A 90 -3.80 13.42 -0.64
CA ILE A 90 -4.10 14.42 -1.67
C ILE A 90 -5.29 15.28 -1.25
N MET A 91 -5.40 16.47 -1.84
CA MET A 91 -6.44 17.45 -1.50
C MET A 91 -7.56 17.42 -2.53
N ASP A 92 -8.80 17.24 -2.09
CA ASP A 92 -10.00 17.27 -2.93
C ASP A 92 -10.44 18.70 -3.27
N ILE A 93 -9.55 19.48 -3.87
CA ILE A 93 -9.84 20.88 -4.19
C ILE A 93 -10.90 20.96 -5.29
N SER A 94 -10.69 20.24 -6.40
CA SER A 94 -11.58 20.29 -7.55
C SER A 94 -12.96 19.70 -7.26
N GLY A 95 -13.04 18.63 -6.46
CA GLY A 95 -14.32 18.08 -6.03
C GLY A 95 -15.09 19.07 -5.17
N LEU A 96 -14.45 19.66 -4.16
CA LEU A 96 -15.11 20.62 -3.27
C LEU A 96 -15.49 21.93 -4.01
N GLU A 97 -14.67 22.40 -4.96
CA GLU A 97 -15.01 23.54 -5.82
C GLU A 97 -16.26 23.29 -6.66
N ARG A 98 -16.35 22.10 -7.26
CA ARG A 98 -17.53 21.70 -8.03
C ARG A 98 -18.78 21.68 -7.16
N ASP A 99 -18.70 21.06 -5.99
CA ASP A 99 -19.85 20.92 -5.10
C ASP A 99 -20.33 22.31 -4.59
N ILE A 100 -19.40 23.20 -4.22
CA ILE A 100 -19.73 24.60 -3.86
C ILE A 100 -20.37 25.35 -5.01
N LYS A 101 -19.88 25.16 -6.25
CA LYS A 101 -20.42 25.81 -7.45
C LYS A 101 -21.83 25.31 -7.76
N ASN A 102 -22.07 24.01 -7.59
CA ASN A 102 -23.35 23.37 -7.86
C ASN A 102 -24.39 23.67 -6.77
N GLY A 103 -23.94 23.95 -5.54
CA GLY A 103 -24.82 24.21 -4.39
C GLY A 103 -25.27 22.94 -3.66
N TRP A 104 -24.79 21.78 -4.09
CA TRP A 104 -25.10 20.47 -3.52
C TRP A 104 -23.87 19.55 -3.52
N TYR A 105 -23.92 18.48 -2.74
CA TYR A 105 -22.89 17.45 -2.69
C TYR A 105 -23.50 16.05 -2.75
N SER A 106 -22.76 15.11 -3.33
CA SER A 106 -23.16 13.70 -3.36
C SER A 106 -22.57 12.91 -2.20
N VAL A 107 -23.38 12.00 -1.65
CA VAL A 107 -22.92 10.92 -0.79
C VAL A 107 -23.25 9.60 -1.48
N ASN A 108 -22.23 8.74 -1.61
CA ASN A 108 -22.40 7.38 -2.09
C ASN A 108 -22.78 6.50 -0.90
N ASP A 109 -23.98 5.93 -0.93
CA ASP A 109 -24.39 4.92 0.05
C ASP A 109 -24.17 3.53 -0.55
N PHE A 110 -23.28 2.74 0.06
CA PHE A 110 -23.02 1.37 -0.38
C PHE A 110 -24.07 0.44 0.24
N LYS A 111 -25.23 0.33 -0.42
CA LYS A 111 -26.17 -0.77 -0.18
C LYS A 111 -25.96 -1.83 -1.26
N ALA A 112 -25.04 -2.76 -0.99
CA ALA A 112 -24.71 -3.83 -1.93
C ALA A 112 -26.00 -4.52 -2.46
N PRO A 113 -26.16 -4.69 -3.79
CA PRO A 113 -25.14 -4.56 -4.83
C PRO A 113 -25.14 -3.22 -5.59
N THR A 114 -25.95 -2.23 -5.21
CA THR A 114 -26.17 -1.01 -5.99
C THR A 114 -25.47 0.19 -5.35
N LEU A 115 -24.77 0.98 -6.17
CA LEU A 115 -24.28 2.30 -5.78
C LEU A 115 -25.44 3.29 -5.93
N GLU A 116 -26.04 3.71 -4.81
CA GLU A 116 -27.00 4.82 -4.82
C GLU A 116 -26.25 6.12 -4.49
N GLU A 117 -26.18 7.02 -5.47
CA GLU A 117 -25.68 8.38 -5.28
C GLU A 117 -26.87 9.26 -4.83
N THR A 118 -26.79 9.80 -3.61
CA THR A 118 -27.80 10.74 -3.10
C THR A 118 -27.21 12.14 -3.06
N GLU A 119 -27.90 13.08 -3.70
CA GLU A 119 -27.53 14.49 -3.72
C GLU A 119 -28.20 15.25 -2.57
N PHE A 120 -27.43 16.10 -1.90
CA PHE A 120 -27.90 16.94 -0.80
C PHE A 120 -27.56 18.39 -1.08
N ASP A 121 -28.57 19.27 -1.02
CA ASP A 121 -28.35 20.71 -1.06
C ASP A 121 -27.58 21.16 0.19
N PHE A 122 -26.62 22.07 0.01
CA PHE A 122 -25.94 22.67 1.15
C PHE A 122 -26.91 23.55 1.94
N SER A 123 -26.97 23.33 3.25
CA SER A 123 -27.46 24.38 4.15
C SER A 123 -26.51 25.60 4.12
N PRO A 124 -26.97 26.80 4.49
CA PRO A 124 -26.11 28.00 4.52
C PRO A 124 -24.86 27.84 5.39
N GLU A 125 -24.98 27.12 6.51
CA GLU A 125 -23.87 26.85 7.43
C GLU A 125 -22.85 25.87 6.82
N GLU A 126 -23.32 24.80 6.18
CA GLU A 126 -22.45 23.84 5.50
C GLU A 126 -21.76 24.47 4.29
N LEU A 127 -22.45 25.32 3.53
CA LEU A 127 -21.84 26.04 2.41
C LEU A 127 -20.74 27.00 2.89
N SER A 128 -20.97 27.69 4.01
CA SER A 128 -19.95 28.55 4.62
C SER A 128 -18.74 27.73 5.05
N LYS A 129 -18.98 26.61 5.75
CA LYS A 129 -17.92 25.69 6.18
C LYS A 129 -17.15 25.10 5.00
N ALA A 130 -17.84 24.69 3.93
CA ALA A 130 -17.22 24.16 2.72
C ALA A 130 -16.28 25.19 2.06
N LYS A 131 -16.65 26.47 2.06
CA LYS A 131 -15.77 27.56 1.56
C LYS A 131 -14.53 27.75 2.43
N ASP A 132 -14.68 27.66 3.75
CA ASP A 132 -13.55 27.73 4.68
C ASP A 132 -12.62 26.52 4.53
N ASP A 133 -13.19 25.32 4.40
CA ASP A 133 -12.46 24.08 4.15
C ASP A 133 -11.72 24.16 2.82
N LEU A 134 -12.33 24.68 1.75
CA LEU A 134 -11.67 24.89 0.46
C LEU A 134 -10.46 25.84 0.57
N LYS A 135 -10.61 26.94 1.31
CA LYS A 135 -9.50 27.87 1.56
C LYS A 135 -8.37 27.19 2.33
N TRP A 136 -8.71 26.35 3.30
CA TRP A 136 -7.74 25.56 4.06
C TRP A 136 -7.03 24.54 3.16
N LEU A 137 -7.75 23.80 2.31
CA LEU A 137 -7.16 22.83 1.36
C LEU A 137 -6.17 23.48 0.40
N LYS A 138 -6.51 24.66 -0.15
CA LYS A 138 -5.61 25.42 -1.03
C LYS A 138 -4.33 25.82 -0.32
N LYS A 139 -4.44 26.34 0.91
CA LYS A 139 -3.27 26.66 1.75
C LYS A 139 -2.40 25.44 2.03
N GLN A 140 -3.01 24.28 2.32
CA GLN A 140 -2.26 23.03 2.54
C GLN A 140 -1.53 22.57 1.27
N LYS A 141 -2.17 22.67 0.10
CA LYS A 141 -1.53 22.34 -1.18
C LYS A 141 -0.33 23.25 -1.46
N GLU A 142 -0.50 24.56 -1.33
CA GLU A 142 0.59 25.54 -1.50
C GLU A 142 1.76 25.25 -0.54
N GLY A 143 1.46 24.97 0.73
CA GLY A 143 2.47 24.60 1.72
C GLY A 143 3.30 23.40 1.26
N ARG A 144 2.66 22.36 0.72
CA ARG A 144 3.31 21.13 0.24
C ARG A 144 4.19 21.32 -0.99
N GLU A 145 3.81 22.21 -1.89
CA GLU A 145 4.61 22.52 -3.08
C GLU A 145 5.94 23.19 -2.71
N THR A 146 6.00 23.83 -1.53
CA THR A 146 7.23 24.45 -1.00
C THR A 146 8.06 23.54 -0.08
N GLU A 147 7.62 22.30 0.18
CA GLU A 147 8.33 21.38 1.08
C GLU A 147 9.62 20.85 0.44
N SER A 148 10.74 21.04 1.14
CA SER A 148 12.02 20.42 0.79
C SER A 148 12.05 18.96 1.27
N SER A 149 12.38 18.02 0.37
CA SER A 149 12.59 16.60 0.72
C SER A 149 13.63 16.42 1.83
N SER A 150 14.65 17.29 1.87
CA SER A 150 15.70 17.25 2.91
C SER A 150 15.13 17.60 4.29
N ASP A 151 14.25 18.60 4.37
CA ASP A 151 13.68 19.05 5.63
C ASP A 151 12.72 18.00 6.20
N VAL A 152 11.89 17.43 5.33
CA VAL A 152 10.96 16.34 5.69
C VAL A 152 11.73 15.14 6.22
N THR A 153 12.74 14.69 5.47
CA THR A 153 13.57 13.53 5.86
C THR A 153 14.36 13.80 7.15
N GLY A 154 14.91 15.01 7.32
CA GLY A 154 15.66 15.38 8.51
C GLY A 154 14.79 15.43 9.78
N LEU A 155 13.57 15.96 9.70
CA LEU A 155 12.62 15.95 10.83
C LEU A 155 12.20 14.52 11.19
N LEU A 156 11.91 13.69 10.18
CA LEU A 156 11.58 12.28 10.38
C LEU A 156 12.74 11.52 11.03
N GLN A 157 13.97 11.72 10.56
CA GLN A 157 15.17 11.08 11.10
C GLN A 157 15.30 11.40 12.60
N LEU A 158 15.29 12.67 12.98
CA LEU A 158 15.41 13.11 14.38
C LEU A 158 14.25 12.58 15.23
N ALA A 159 13.04 12.56 14.67
CA ALA A 159 11.88 12.03 15.38
C ALA A 159 12.03 10.53 15.68
N LEU A 160 12.41 9.74 14.67
CA LEU A 160 12.62 8.29 14.80
C LEU A 160 13.79 7.97 15.73
N GLU A 161 14.89 8.73 15.66
CA GLU A 161 16.04 8.57 16.55
C GLU A 161 15.64 8.72 18.03
N ASN A 162 14.80 9.72 18.34
CA ASN A 162 14.30 9.94 19.70
C ASN A 162 13.30 8.87 20.17
N LEU A 163 12.55 8.26 19.25
CA LEU A 163 11.60 7.20 19.58
C LEU A 163 12.32 5.86 19.81
N GLY A 164 13.39 5.61 19.07
CA GLY A 164 14.16 4.36 19.16
C GLY A 164 13.41 3.19 18.56
N ASP A 165 13.13 2.17 19.37
CA ASP A 165 12.50 0.94 18.92
C ASP A 165 10.97 1.09 18.81
N LEU A 166 10.42 0.82 17.63
CA LEU A 166 8.99 0.82 17.35
C LEU A 166 8.49 -0.60 17.07
N ASP A 167 7.27 -0.89 17.52
CA ASP A 167 6.60 -2.13 17.17
C ASP A 167 6.17 -2.11 15.70
N SER A 168 5.67 -0.97 15.22
CA SER A 168 5.19 -0.88 13.83
C SER A 168 5.27 0.51 13.20
N ILE A 169 5.49 0.53 11.89
CA ILE A 169 5.31 1.71 11.05
C ILE A 169 4.38 1.32 9.89
N HIS A 170 3.31 2.11 9.71
CA HIS A 170 2.34 1.94 8.64
C HIS A 170 2.37 3.15 7.72
N LEU A 171 2.36 2.90 6.42
CA LEU A 171 2.08 3.90 5.41
C LEU A 171 0.67 3.65 4.89
N ASP A 172 -0.14 4.68 4.98
CA ASP A 172 -1.54 4.65 4.58
C ASP A 172 -1.82 5.90 3.73
N SER A 173 -2.98 5.94 3.08
CA SER A 173 -3.31 6.99 2.12
C SER A 173 -4.72 7.52 2.33
N ALA A 174 -4.94 8.79 2.02
CA ALA A 174 -6.28 9.37 2.17
C ALA A 174 -6.49 10.57 1.25
N VAL A 175 -7.73 10.75 0.79
CA VAL A 175 -8.15 11.99 0.15
C VAL A 175 -8.77 12.91 1.19
N ILE A 176 -8.18 14.10 1.35
CA ILE A 176 -8.60 15.10 2.34
C ILE A 176 -9.59 16.06 1.70
N ARG A 177 -10.76 16.18 2.32
CA ARG A 177 -11.84 17.08 1.91
C ARG A 177 -12.02 18.26 2.87
N GLY A 178 -11.49 18.14 4.09
CA GLY A 178 -11.44 19.22 5.07
C GLY A 178 -10.58 18.81 6.27
N PRO A 179 -10.38 19.69 7.27
CA PRO A 179 -9.46 19.47 8.39
C PRO A 179 -9.70 18.18 9.18
N LYS A 180 -10.97 17.75 9.26
CA LYS A 180 -11.39 16.51 9.94
C LYS A 180 -12.18 15.57 9.03
N GLN A 181 -12.16 15.82 7.71
CA GLN A 181 -12.97 15.08 6.75
C GLN A 181 -12.10 14.42 5.68
N ARG A 182 -12.29 13.10 5.56
CA ARG A 182 -11.66 12.26 4.54
C ARG A 182 -12.74 11.67 3.65
N ARG A 183 -12.38 11.30 2.43
CA ARG A 183 -13.23 10.52 1.54
C ARG A 183 -12.44 9.42 0.84
N SER A 184 -13.15 8.45 0.29
CA SER A 184 -12.58 7.46 -0.60
C SER A 184 -12.10 8.08 -1.91
N LEU A 185 -11.10 7.45 -2.49
CA LEU A 185 -10.56 7.78 -3.80
C LEU A 185 -11.61 7.57 -4.90
N LYS A 186 -11.79 8.54 -5.80
CA LYS A 186 -12.63 8.35 -7.00
C LYS A 186 -11.82 7.76 -8.14
N TYR A 187 -12.50 7.17 -9.11
CA TYR A 187 -11.88 6.68 -10.34
C TYR A 187 -11.06 7.79 -11.01
N GLY A 188 -9.83 7.46 -11.45
CA GLY A 188 -8.91 8.40 -12.08
C GLY A 188 -8.09 9.30 -11.14
N GLU A 189 -8.37 9.33 -9.83
CA GLU A 189 -7.63 10.16 -8.86
C GLU A 189 -6.39 9.46 -8.27
N TRP A 190 -6.14 8.22 -8.67
CA TRP A 190 -5.10 7.37 -8.07
C TRP A 190 -3.68 7.83 -8.43
N ILE A 191 -3.45 8.40 -9.61
CA ILE A 191 -2.11 8.86 -10.05
C ILE A 191 -1.47 9.87 -9.07
N PRO A 192 -2.12 11.00 -8.72
CA PRO A 192 -1.52 11.95 -7.77
C PRO A 192 -1.37 11.35 -6.37
N LEU A 193 -2.26 10.42 -5.97
CA LEU A 193 -2.16 9.73 -4.69
C LEU A 193 -0.92 8.84 -4.64
N TRP A 194 -0.74 7.99 -5.64
CA TRP A 194 0.38 7.07 -5.74
C TRP A 194 1.70 7.84 -5.85
N THR A 195 1.72 8.95 -6.60
CA THR A 195 2.88 9.86 -6.65
C THR A 195 3.25 10.40 -5.27
N ARG A 196 2.25 10.81 -4.45
CA ARG A 196 2.50 11.25 -3.07
C ARG A 196 2.95 10.08 -2.18
N ALA A 197 2.36 8.91 -2.36
CA ALA A 197 2.71 7.70 -1.62
C ALA A 197 4.16 7.29 -1.84
N SER A 198 4.63 7.28 -3.08
CA SER A 198 6.03 7.02 -3.43
C SER A 198 6.99 7.99 -2.74
N LYS A 199 6.64 9.29 -2.67
CA LYS A 199 7.44 10.29 -1.93
C LYS A 199 7.47 10.01 -0.42
N VAL A 200 6.31 9.74 0.17
CA VAL A 200 6.21 9.43 1.62
C VAL A 200 7.00 8.17 1.96
N PHE A 201 6.86 7.12 1.17
CA PHE A 201 7.66 5.91 1.30
C PHE A 201 9.16 6.23 1.24
N SER A 202 9.62 6.97 0.22
CA SER A 202 11.03 7.38 0.10
C SER A 202 11.51 8.16 1.33
N TRP A 203 10.74 9.13 1.82
CA TRP A 203 11.14 9.92 3.00
C TRP A 203 11.21 9.09 4.27
N VAL A 204 10.21 8.25 4.53
CA VAL A 204 10.15 7.41 5.74
C VAL A 204 11.27 6.37 5.72
N THR A 205 11.49 5.71 4.58
CA THR A 205 12.54 4.69 4.44
C THR A 205 13.94 5.28 4.54
N THR A 206 14.17 6.44 3.93
CA THR A 206 15.44 7.18 4.06
C THR A 206 15.67 7.61 5.51
N ALA A 207 14.65 8.14 6.18
CA ALA A 207 14.75 8.55 7.57
C ALA A 207 15.02 7.36 8.51
N LEU A 208 14.36 6.23 8.29
CA LEU A 208 14.54 5.00 9.06
C LEU A 208 15.95 4.42 8.89
N ALA A 209 16.51 4.46 7.68
CA ALA A 209 17.88 4.05 7.43
C ALA A 209 18.88 4.95 8.20
N LYS A 210 18.64 6.26 8.26
CA LYS A 210 19.54 7.23 8.90
C LYS A 210 19.40 7.32 10.42
N SER A 211 18.23 7.03 10.98
CA SER A 211 17.97 7.18 12.41
C SER A 211 18.49 6.03 13.25
N GLN A 212 18.86 4.90 12.63
CA GLN A 212 19.18 3.63 13.29
C GLN A 212 18.05 3.10 14.19
N ALA A 213 16.85 3.67 14.08
CA ALA A 213 15.66 3.18 14.76
C ALA A 213 15.32 1.77 14.25
N SER A 214 14.87 0.91 15.16
CA SER A 214 14.45 -0.44 14.81
C SER A 214 12.94 -0.52 14.71
N VAL A 215 12.43 -1.31 13.76
CA VAL A 215 11.00 -1.53 13.58
C VAL A 215 10.74 -3.02 13.39
N LYS A 216 9.73 -3.57 14.09
CA LYS A 216 9.36 -4.99 13.96
C LYS A 216 8.43 -5.23 12.78
N THR A 217 7.47 -4.35 12.56
CA THR A 217 6.48 -4.47 11.48
C THR A 217 6.49 -3.24 10.60
N PHE A 218 6.67 -3.44 9.29
CA PHE A 218 6.58 -2.36 8.30
C PHE A 218 5.50 -2.69 7.28
N ASP A 219 4.45 -1.87 7.23
CA ASP A 219 3.33 -1.96 6.29
C ASP A 219 3.38 -0.76 5.34
N ALA A 220 3.62 -1.01 4.06
CA ALA A 220 3.58 -0.02 3.01
C ALA A 220 2.33 -0.20 2.14
N TYR A 221 1.25 0.45 2.55
CA TYR A 221 -0.03 0.50 1.83
C TYR A 221 -0.73 -0.85 1.63
N GLN A 222 -0.33 -1.92 2.32
CA GLN A 222 -0.99 -3.22 2.17
C GLN A 222 -2.38 -3.19 2.82
N SER A 223 -2.50 -2.57 3.99
CA SER A 223 -3.77 -2.40 4.69
C SER A 223 -4.74 -1.45 3.95
N ASN A 224 -4.22 -0.56 3.10
CA ASN A 224 -5.01 0.35 2.27
C ASN A 224 -5.32 -0.25 0.88
N ARG A 225 -6.59 -0.40 0.55
CA ARG A 225 -7.01 -0.96 -0.75
C ARG A 225 -6.96 0.03 -1.94
N GLU A 226 -6.64 1.30 -1.71
CA GLU A 226 -6.68 2.40 -2.69
C GLU A 226 -5.29 2.81 -3.22
N CYS A 227 -4.19 2.39 -2.57
CA CYS A 227 -2.83 2.82 -2.91
C CYS A 227 -1.87 1.66 -3.21
N GLY A 228 -0.93 1.88 -4.13
CA GLY A 228 0.19 0.98 -4.42
C GLY A 228 1.48 1.76 -4.68
N LEU A 229 2.62 1.10 -4.50
CA LEU A 229 3.95 1.62 -4.79
C LEU A 229 4.43 1.12 -6.15
N GLU A 230 4.75 2.04 -7.06
CA GLU A 230 5.28 1.65 -8.37
C GLU A 230 6.53 0.77 -8.21
N ALA A 231 6.62 -0.27 -9.02
CA ALA A 231 7.71 -1.25 -8.96
C ALA A 231 9.10 -0.60 -9.09
N SER A 232 9.24 0.47 -9.88
CA SER A 232 10.47 1.26 -9.95
C SER A 232 10.91 1.84 -8.60
N ASN A 233 10.01 2.15 -7.67
CA ASN A 233 10.38 2.63 -6.33
C ASN A 233 10.96 1.53 -5.44
N ILE A 234 10.72 0.27 -5.80
CA ILE A 234 11.34 -0.90 -5.16
C ILE A 234 12.73 -1.14 -5.76
N ASP A 235 12.88 -0.85 -7.05
CA ASP A 235 14.12 -0.96 -7.82
C ASP A 235 15.14 0.17 -7.54
N ARG A 236 14.70 1.26 -6.92
CA ARG A 236 15.48 2.51 -6.88
C ARG A 236 16.77 2.41 -6.03
N HIS A 237 17.88 2.29 -6.75
CA HIS A 237 19.28 2.53 -6.34
C HIS A 237 19.55 3.92 -5.72
N GLU A 238 18.55 4.79 -5.61
CA GLU A 238 18.66 6.17 -5.09
C GLU A 238 18.66 6.26 -3.56
N LEU A 239 18.51 5.13 -2.85
CA LEU A 239 18.99 5.04 -1.47
C LEU A 239 20.51 5.13 -1.53
N THR A 240 21.00 6.38 -1.57
CA THR A 240 22.40 6.84 -1.64
C THR A 240 23.20 6.49 -0.38
N HIS A 241 22.94 5.32 0.19
CA HIS A 241 23.45 4.89 1.48
C HIS A 241 24.26 3.62 1.34
N ASP A 242 25.31 3.53 2.14
CA ASP A 242 26.14 2.36 2.23
C ASP A 242 25.27 1.17 2.69
N PRO A 243 25.25 0.03 1.96
CA PRO A 243 24.66 -1.22 2.42
C PRO A 243 24.97 -1.58 3.88
N ALA A 244 26.11 -1.14 4.42
CA ALA A 244 26.48 -1.34 5.81
C ALA A 244 25.65 -0.54 6.83
N GLU A 245 25.19 0.67 6.50
CA GLU A 245 24.29 1.47 7.36
C GLU A 245 22.88 0.88 7.38
N LEU A 246 22.52 0.14 6.34
CA LEU A 246 21.17 -0.39 6.08
C LEU A 246 20.83 -1.68 6.84
N VAL A 247 21.82 -2.39 7.38
CA VAL A 247 21.60 -3.65 8.11
C VAL A 247 20.93 -3.41 9.47
N TRP A 248 21.14 -2.25 10.10
CA TRP A 248 20.73 -2.05 11.49
C TRP A 248 19.21 -1.90 11.65
N SER A 249 18.58 -1.06 10.84
CA SER A 249 17.13 -0.78 10.95
C SER A 249 16.26 -1.98 10.57
N CYS A 250 16.74 -2.85 9.66
CA CYS A 250 16.01 -4.03 9.20
C CYS A 250 16.30 -5.29 10.03
N LYS A 251 17.28 -5.28 10.94
CA LYS A 251 17.65 -6.45 11.75
C LYS A 251 16.51 -6.93 12.66
N ALA A 252 15.70 -5.98 13.15
CA ALA A 252 14.56 -6.26 14.01
C ALA A 252 13.26 -6.53 13.23
N LEU A 253 13.28 -6.38 11.90
CA LEU A 253 12.09 -6.52 11.08
C LEU A 253 11.64 -7.99 11.05
N GLU A 254 10.45 -8.24 11.60
CA GLU A 254 9.80 -9.55 11.68
C GLU A 254 8.67 -9.67 10.65
N SER A 255 8.02 -8.56 10.29
CA SER A 255 6.91 -8.54 9.32
C SER A 255 7.05 -7.40 8.30
N LEU A 256 7.00 -7.76 7.02
CA LEU A 256 7.00 -6.81 5.90
C LEU A 256 5.75 -7.03 5.05
N GLU A 257 4.96 -5.97 4.91
CA GLU A 257 3.74 -5.96 4.12
C GLU A 257 3.81 -4.82 3.11
N MET A 258 3.61 -5.08 1.81
CA MET A 258 3.68 -4.03 0.79
C MET A 258 2.69 -4.24 -0.34
N SER A 259 1.99 -3.16 -0.72
CA SER A 259 1.24 -3.10 -1.97
C SER A 259 2.08 -2.43 -3.06
N ILE A 260 2.42 -3.21 -4.08
CA ILE A 260 3.23 -2.84 -5.24
C ILE A 260 2.28 -2.59 -6.42
N SER A 261 2.69 -1.80 -7.40
CA SER A 261 1.97 -1.60 -8.65
C SER A 261 2.90 -1.61 -9.85
N GLY A 262 2.31 -1.74 -11.04
CA GLY A 262 3.00 -1.31 -12.26
C GLY A 262 3.27 0.21 -12.25
N GLU A 263 4.07 0.66 -13.21
CA GLU A 263 4.38 2.08 -13.41
C GLU A 263 3.11 2.86 -13.77
N VAL A 264 3.01 4.11 -13.31
CA VAL A 264 1.94 5.05 -13.68
C VAL A 264 1.89 5.23 -15.20
N GLN A 265 3.07 5.26 -15.85
CA GLN A 265 3.16 5.42 -17.30
C GLN A 265 2.42 4.31 -18.05
N ASP A 266 2.41 3.08 -17.52
CA ASP A 266 1.72 1.96 -18.16
C ASP A 266 0.21 2.17 -18.20
N ALA A 267 -0.36 2.77 -17.15
CA ALA A 267 -1.78 3.11 -17.15
C ALA A 267 -2.10 4.26 -18.10
N LEU A 268 -1.22 5.26 -18.20
CA LEU A 268 -1.39 6.36 -19.13
C LEU A 268 -1.32 5.87 -20.58
N ASP A 269 -0.38 4.97 -20.87
CA ASP A 269 -0.22 4.37 -22.20
C ASP A 269 -1.39 3.43 -22.52
N PHE A 270 -1.84 2.63 -21.56
CA PHE A 270 -3.01 1.77 -21.73
C PHE A 270 -4.29 2.59 -21.97
N LYS A 271 -4.48 3.66 -21.19
CA LYS A 271 -5.61 4.57 -21.39
C LYS A 271 -5.59 5.21 -22.78
N ARG A 272 -4.42 5.67 -23.24
CA ARG A 272 -4.26 6.25 -24.58
C ARG A 272 -4.63 5.24 -25.68
N LYS A 273 -4.22 3.98 -25.54
CA LYS A 273 -4.59 2.93 -26.51
C LYS A 273 -6.10 2.72 -26.60
N LEU A 274 -6.78 2.69 -25.46
CA LEU A 274 -8.24 2.56 -25.44
C LEU A 274 -8.92 3.75 -26.13
N GLU A 275 -8.42 4.97 -25.91
CA GLU A 275 -8.94 6.17 -26.58
C GLU A 275 -8.66 6.14 -28.10
N GLU A 276 -7.52 5.63 -28.54
CA GLU A 276 -7.18 5.45 -29.97
C GLU A 276 -8.06 4.36 -30.64
N GLU A 277 -8.33 3.24 -29.95
CA GLU A 277 -9.20 2.16 -30.44
C GLU A 277 -10.67 2.61 -30.56
N ASP A 278 -11.17 3.37 -29.58
CA ASP A 278 -12.53 3.94 -29.61
C ASP A 278 -12.70 4.96 -30.77
N GLU A 279 -11.65 5.72 -31.12
CA GLU A 279 -11.67 6.66 -32.25
C GLU A 279 -11.62 5.94 -33.63
N GLU A 280 -10.91 4.81 -33.74
CA GLU A 280 -10.86 4.00 -34.97
C GLU A 280 -12.22 3.31 -35.26
N ASP A 281 -12.94 2.87 -34.23
CA ASP A 281 -14.28 2.28 -34.37
C ASP A 281 -15.37 3.32 -34.75
N GLU A 282 -15.19 4.61 -34.45
CA GLU A 282 -16.08 5.69 -34.90
C GLU A 282 -15.87 6.07 -36.38
N ASP A 283 -14.72 5.73 -36.97
CA ASP A 283 -14.39 6.02 -38.37
C ASP A 283 -14.75 4.87 -39.35
N ASP A 284 -15.01 3.64 -38.86
CA ASP A 284 -15.38 2.49 -39.70
C ASP A 284 -16.85 2.51 -40.20
N ASP A 285 -17.65 3.48 -39.75
CA ASP A 285 -19.00 3.75 -40.28
C ASP A 285 -19.00 4.60 -41.58
N ARG A 286 -17.83 4.91 -42.16
CA ARG A 286 -17.71 5.68 -43.41
C ARG A 286 -17.09 4.88 -44.56
N ILE A 287 -17.94 4.05 -45.16
CA ILE A 287 -18.04 3.77 -46.62
C ILE A 287 -16.76 3.26 -47.30
N TYR A 288 -16.82 1.99 -47.73
CA TYR A 288 -16.07 1.44 -48.86
C TYR A 288 -16.08 2.38 -50.09
N GLU A 289 -14.92 2.84 -50.56
CA GLU A 289 -14.50 2.78 -51.97
C GLU A 289 -12.96 2.80 -52.06
N GLU A 290 -12.42 1.93 -52.91
CA GLU A 290 -11.00 1.79 -53.25
C GLU A 290 -10.43 3.09 -53.85
N ASP A 291 -9.22 3.50 -53.44
CA ASP A 291 -8.20 3.89 -54.42
C ASP A 291 -6.77 3.80 -53.86
N ASP A 292 -5.89 3.24 -54.69
CA ASP A 292 -4.46 3.08 -54.50
C ASP A 292 -3.74 4.44 -54.59
N GLN A 293 -3.14 4.92 -53.49
CA GLN A 293 -1.82 5.55 -53.55
C GLN A 293 -1.18 5.79 -52.19
N ALA A 294 0.00 5.19 -52.04
CA ALA A 294 0.96 5.41 -50.98
C ALA A 294 1.22 6.90 -50.72
N ASN A 295 1.14 7.31 -49.44
CA ASN A 295 2.21 8.15 -48.90
C ASN A 295 2.39 7.97 -47.40
N ALA A 296 3.66 7.77 -47.07
CA ALA A 296 4.19 7.50 -45.75
C ALA A 296 3.89 8.61 -44.74
N ARG A 297 3.41 8.19 -43.57
CA ARG A 297 3.80 8.71 -42.24
C ARG A 297 3.45 7.68 -41.17
N LYS A 298 4.16 6.54 -41.22
CA LYS A 298 4.43 5.80 -39.98
C LYS A 298 5.40 6.66 -39.19
N GLU A 299 4.88 7.51 -38.30
CA GLU A 299 5.69 7.98 -37.18
C GLU A 299 5.95 6.78 -36.30
N SER A 300 7.08 6.12 -36.55
CA SER A 300 7.66 5.20 -35.60
C SER A 300 7.91 5.98 -34.32
N CYS A 301 7.06 5.78 -33.31
CA CYS A 301 7.42 6.05 -31.92
C CYS A 301 8.57 5.12 -31.56
N THR A 302 9.76 5.50 -31.98
CA THR A 302 11.03 4.99 -31.47
C THR A 302 11.28 5.76 -30.19
N SER A 303 10.59 5.36 -29.12
CA SER A 303 11.18 5.55 -27.79
C SER A 303 12.49 4.76 -27.83
N GLN A 304 13.61 5.49 -27.74
CA GLN A 304 14.93 4.90 -27.54
C GLN A 304 14.93 4.14 -26.22
N GLU A 305 14.45 2.90 -26.23
CA GLU A 305 14.82 1.91 -25.23
C GLU A 305 16.25 1.46 -25.54
N ASN A 306 17.20 2.31 -25.21
CA ASN A 306 18.51 1.82 -24.81
C ASN A 306 18.27 1.04 -23.51
N GLN A 307 17.89 -0.23 -23.64
CA GLN A 307 17.91 -1.20 -22.56
C GLN A 307 19.37 -1.44 -22.19
N ILE A 308 19.94 -0.50 -21.44
CA ILE A 308 20.93 -0.89 -20.45
C ILE A 308 20.13 -1.76 -19.49
N GLU A 309 20.46 -3.05 -19.48
CA GLU A 309 20.03 -4.05 -18.51
C GLU A 309 20.50 -3.59 -17.12
N LEU A 310 19.86 -2.53 -16.59
CA LEU A 310 20.01 -2.11 -15.21
C LEU A 310 19.47 -3.29 -14.41
N SER A 311 20.38 -4.00 -13.74
CA SER A 311 20.04 -5.12 -12.87
C SER A 311 19.00 -4.62 -11.87
N ARG A 312 17.73 -4.97 -12.11
CA ARG A 312 16.64 -4.51 -11.27
C ARG A 312 16.70 -5.27 -9.95
N LYS A 313 16.87 -4.55 -8.85
CA LYS A 313 17.21 -5.13 -7.55
C LYS A 313 16.10 -4.80 -6.56
N PRO A 314 15.69 -5.75 -5.71
CA PRO A 314 14.61 -5.52 -4.78
C PRO A 314 15.05 -4.52 -3.72
N SER A 315 14.08 -3.86 -3.09
CA SER A 315 14.33 -2.83 -2.09
C SER A 315 15.22 -3.33 -0.94
N PHE A 316 15.88 -2.40 -0.25
CA PHE A 316 16.79 -2.71 0.86
C PHE A 316 16.15 -3.56 1.97
N PHE A 317 14.85 -3.41 2.20
CA PHE A 317 14.09 -4.21 3.17
C PHE A 317 14.14 -5.70 2.84
N LEU A 318 14.04 -6.06 1.56
CA LEU A 318 14.01 -7.46 1.12
C LEU A 318 15.40 -8.10 1.21
N ARG A 319 16.47 -7.31 1.11
CA ARG A 319 17.85 -7.81 1.18
C ARG A 319 18.42 -7.88 2.60
N SER A 320 17.93 -7.03 3.51
CA SER A 320 18.61 -6.76 4.79
C SER A 320 17.81 -7.17 6.02
N ALA A 321 16.78 -8.01 5.87
CA ALA A 321 15.88 -8.44 6.94
C ALA A 321 16.06 -9.94 7.29
N PRO A 322 17.20 -10.35 7.90
CA PRO A 322 17.42 -11.75 8.28
C PRO A 322 16.48 -12.23 9.41
N GLY A 323 15.82 -11.29 10.11
CA GLY A 323 14.82 -11.55 11.13
C GLY A 323 13.41 -11.84 10.60
N LEU A 324 13.18 -11.68 9.29
CA LEU A 324 11.84 -11.67 8.70
C LEU A 324 11.14 -13.02 8.88
N ARG A 325 9.93 -12.98 9.43
CA ARG A 325 9.05 -14.13 9.67
C ARG A 325 7.81 -14.11 8.80
N LYS A 326 7.29 -12.92 8.48
CA LYS A 326 6.14 -12.73 7.59
C LYS A 326 6.51 -11.82 6.43
N LEU A 327 6.25 -12.27 5.21
CA LEU A 327 6.33 -11.49 3.98
C LEU A 327 4.97 -11.50 3.29
N GLU A 328 4.38 -10.32 3.08
CA GLU A 328 3.12 -10.18 2.36
C GLU A 328 3.23 -9.11 1.29
N LEU A 329 3.15 -9.52 0.03
CA LEU A 329 3.21 -8.62 -1.11
C LEU A 329 1.92 -8.73 -1.92
N SER A 330 1.40 -7.60 -2.36
CA SER A 330 0.37 -7.52 -3.39
C SER A 330 0.87 -6.73 -4.60
N PHE A 331 0.35 -7.03 -5.79
CA PHE A 331 0.65 -6.31 -7.02
C PHE A 331 -0.64 -5.78 -7.66
N ARG A 332 -0.64 -4.48 -7.94
CA ARG A 332 -1.73 -3.77 -8.60
C ARG A 332 -1.39 -3.56 -10.06
N ARG A 333 -2.26 -4.08 -10.90
CA ARG A 333 -2.16 -3.96 -12.35
C ARG A 333 -2.48 -2.53 -12.75
N THR A 334 -1.62 -1.92 -13.57
CA THR A 334 -1.83 -0.59 -14.15
C THR A 334 -2.24 -0.64 -15.62
N ALA A 335 -2.09 -1.79 -16.27
CA ALA A 335 -2.47 -2.05 -17.65
C ALA A 335 -3.03 -3.47 -17.79
N GLU A 336 -3.43 -3.84 -19.01
CA GLU A 336 -3.85 -5.19 -19.35
C GLU A 336 -2.73 -6.24 -19.16
N LEU A 337 -3.12 -7.45 -18.77
CA LEU A 337 -2.24 -8.59 -18.51
C LEU A 337 -1.82 -9.32 -19.80
N ASP A 338 -1.26 -8.60 -20.76
CA ASP A 338 -0.64 -9.22 -21.94
C ASP A 338 0.71 -9.86 -21.60
N LEU A 339 1.32 -10.57 -22.57
CA LEU A 339 2.64 -11.19 -22.36
C LEU A 339 3.71 -10.13 -22.03
N LYS A 340 3.67 -8.96 -22.68
CA LYS A 340 4.66 -7.90 -22.48
C LYS A 340 4.61 -7.35 -21.05
N PHE A 341 3.41 -7.12 -20.52
CA PHE A 341 3.20 -6.68 -19.16
C PHE A 341 3.69 -7.73 -18.15
N LYS A 342 3.38 -9.02 -18.40
CA LYS A 342 3.89 -10.12 -17.56
C LYS A 342 5.42 -10.16 -17.54
N GLU A 343 6.07 -10.16 -18.70
CA GLU A 343 7.53 -10.15 -18.82
C GLU A 343 8.17 -8.90 -18.22
N LYS A 344 7.47 -7.74 -18.28
CA LYS A 344 7.96 -6.49 -17.71
C LYS A 344 8.05 -6.49 -16.19
N TYR A 345 7.21 -7.27 -15.50
CA TYR A 345 7.08 -7.26 -14.03
C TYR A 345 7.40 -8.59 -13.33
N ASP A 346 7.59 -9.69 -14.08
CA ASP A 346 7.97 -10.98 -13.49
C ASP A 346 9.32 -10.95 -12.76
N TRP A 347 10.15 -9.94 -13.05
CA TRP A 347 11.43 -9.71 -12.40
C TRP A 347 11.29 -9.50 -10.90
N ILE A 348 10.15 -9.02 -10.39
CA ILE A 348 9.99 -8.71 -8.95
C ILE A 348 10.15 -10.00 -8.13
N ILE A 349 9.40 -11.05 -8.48
CA ILE A 349 9.47 -12.34 -7.81
C ILE A 349 10.80 -13.04 -8.12
N ASP A 350 11.31 -12.93 -9.36
CA ASP A 350 12.63 -13.48 -9.73
C ASP A 350 13.77 -12.88 -8.90
N SER A 351 13.74 -11.56 -8.69
CA SER A 351 14.73 -10.82 -7.92
C SER A 351 14.67 -11.19 -6.44
N ILE A 352 13.48 -11.29 -5.85
CA ILE A 352 13.28 -11.77 -4.48
C ILE A 352 13.82 -13.21 -4.32
N ALA A 353 13.43 -14.11 -5.23
CA ALA A 353 13.86 -15.51 -5.17
C ALA A 353 15.39 -15.65 -5.22
N ARG A 354 16.04 -14.91 -6.12
CA ARG A 354 17.50 -14.99 -6.31
C ARG A 354 18.26 -14.35 -5.14
N GLU A 355 17.88 -13.14 -4.77
CA GLU A 355 18.74 -12.28 -3.95
C GLU A 355 18.38 -12.24 -2.46
N ALA A 356 17.12 -12.46 -2.11
CA ALA A 356 16.70 -12.37 -0.72
C ALA A 356 17.02 -13.67 0.05
N GLU A 357 17.41 -13.53 1.32
CA GLU A 357 17.63 -14.64 2.24
C GLU A 357 16.81 -14.39 3.52
N PHE A 358 15.74 -15.17 3.70
CA PHE A 358 14.86 -15.05 4.87
C PHE A 358 14.92 -16.32 5.71
N PRO A 359 16.00 -16.55 6.48
CA PRO A 359 16.22 -17.82 7.18
C PRO A 359 15.18 -18.14 8.26
N LYS A 360 14.37 -17.15 8.68
CA LYS A 360 13.30 -17.29 9.68
C LYS A 360 11.90 -17.18 9.10
N LEU A 361 11.76 -17.20 7.78
CA LEU A 361 10.46 -16.99 7.14
C LEU A 361 9.49 -18.13 7.47
N GLU A 362 8.34 -17.77 8.03
CA GLU A 362 7.29 -18.69 8.46
C GLU A 362 6.01 -18.52 7.63
N ALA A 363 5.73 -17.30 7.15
CA ALA A 363 4.55 -16.99 6.37
C ALA A 363 4.89 -16.13 5.14
N CYS A 364 4.36 -16.53 3.98
CA CYS A 364 4.53 -15.81 2.73
C CYS A 364 3.20 -15.67 1.97
N THR A 365 2.91 -14.46 1.51
CA THR A 365 1.75 -14.15 0.66
C THR A 365 2.21 -13.39 -0.57
N PHE A 366 1.89 -13.90 -1.76
CA PHE A 366 2.02 -13.20 -3.03
C PHE A 366 0.64 -13.09 -3.70
N THR A 367 0.17 -11.88 -3.94
CA THR A 367 -1.14 -11.65 -4.57
C THR A 367 -1.02 -10.77 -5.80
N GLY A 368 -1.58 -11.16 -6.94
CA GLY A 368 -1.70 -10.31 -8.12
C GLY A 368 -0.48 -10.26 -9.05
N PHE A 369 0.61 -10.98 -8.72
CA PHE A 369 1.88 -10.87 -9.42
C PHE A 369 1.92 -11.67 -10.74
N PRO A 370 2.50 -11.10 -11.81
CA PRO A 370 3.15 -11.92 -12.82
C PRO A 370 4.45 -12.52 -12.26
N ALA A 371 4.76 -13.76 -12.61
CA ALA A 371 5.97 -14.45 -12.13
C ALA A 371 6.42 -15.56 -13.09
N LYS A 372 7.70 -15.92 -13.03
CA LYS A 372 8.20 -17.14 -13.69
C LYS A 372 7.99 -18.32 -12.76
N GLY A 373 7.53 -19.46 -13.29
CA GLY A 373 7.34 -20.67 -12.48
C GLY A 373 8.62 -21.12 -11.79
N GLU A 374 9.76 -20.98 -12.49
CA GLU A 374 11.09 -21.29 -11.97
C GLU A 374 11.48 -20.39 -10.79
N SER A 375 11.09 -19.11 -10.82
CA SER A 375 11.37 -18.16 -9.73
C SER A 375 10.55 -18.46 -8.48
N ILE A 376 9.28 -18.83 -8.63
CA ILE A 376 8.45 -19.29 -7.49
C ILE A 376 9.05 -20.57 -6.90
N LEU A 377 9.41 -21.54 -7.74
CA LEU A 377 10.03 -22.78 -7.27
C LEU A 377 11.33 -22.51 -6.52
N LEU A 378 12.24 -21.69 -7.09
CA LEU A 378 13.49 -21.30 -6.44
C LEU A 378 13.25 -20.62 -5.08
N PHE A 379 12.23 -19.77 -4.99
CA PHE A 379 11.85 -19.14 -3.73
C PHE A 379 11.47 -20.18 -2.67
N LEU A 380 10.64 -21.18 -3.04
CA LEU A 380 10.24 -22.25 -2.12
C LEU A 380 11.41 -23.17 -1.73
N GLU A 381 12.31 -23.46 -2.68
CA GLU A 381 13.53 -24.24 -2.44
C GLU A 381 14.45 -23.59 -1.40
N LYS A 382 14.56 -22.26 -1.42
CA LYS A 382 15.35 -21.51 -0.43
C LYS A 382 14.69 -21.41 0.94
N HIS A 383 13.38 -21.66 1.05
CA HIS A 383 12.60 -21.47 2.28
C HIS A 383 11.79 -22.72 2.66
N PRO A 384 12.44 -23.88 2.89
CA PRO A 384 11.73 -25.14 3.20
C PRO A 384 11.01 -25.14 4.56
N GLY A 385 11.32 -24.18 5.45
CA GLY A 385 10.72 -24.03 6.78
C GLY A 385 9.39 -23.27 6.80
N LEU A 386 8.84 -22.89 5.64
CA LEU A 386 7.61 -22.11 5.55
C LEU A 386 6.42 -22.88 6.12
N ARG A 387 5.61 -22.22 6.96
CA ARG A 387 4.42 -22.80 7.60
C ARG A 387 3.12 -22.36 6.94
N SER A 388 3.11 -21.18 6.32
CA SER A 388 1.94 -20.64 5.62
C SER A 388 2.34 -20.07 4.27
N LEU A 389 1.70 -20.55 3.20
CA LEU A 389 1.88 -20.03 1.85
C LEU A 389 0.52 -19.63 1.25
N ARG A 390 0.44 -18.39 0.77
CA ARG A 390 -0.68 -17.90 -0.01
C ARG A 390 -0.18 -17.36 -1.34
N ILE A 391 -0.71 -17.88 -2.44
CA ILE A 391 -0.47 -17.33 -3.78
C ILE A 391 -1.82 -17.14 -4.45
N HIS A 392 -2.24 -15.89 -4.61
CA HIS A 392 -3.53 -15.53 -5.21
C HIS A 392 -3.32 -14.69 -6.47
N GLU A 393 -4.21 -14.79 -7.47
CA GLU A 393 -4.20 -13.90 -8.64
C GLU A 393 -2.84 -13.86 -9.37
N CYS A 394 -2.18 -15.02 -9.49
CA CYS A 394 -0.81 -15.11 -10.00
C CYS A 394 -0.80 -15.62 -11.44
N HIS A 395 -0.10 -14.90 -12.33
CA HIS A 395 0.00 -15.23 -13.74
C HIS A 395 1.43 -15.64 -14.10
N LEU A 396 1.61 -16.86 -14.59
CA LEU A 396 2.92 -17.28 -15.07
C LEU A 396 3.27 -16.57 -16.39
N SER A 397 4.42 -15.90 -16.43
CA SER A 397 5.03 -15.40 -17.67
C SER A 397 5.77 -16.52 -18.41
N SER A 398 6.38 -17.44 -17.64
CA SER A 398 7.05 -18.64 -18.14
C SER A 398 6.94 -19.80 -17.14
N GLY A 399 7.37 -20.99 -17.57
CA GLY A 399 7.36 -22.19 -16.73
C GLY A 399 5.99 -22.84 -16.62
N SER A 400 5.76 -23.52 -15.49
CA SER A 400 4.56 -24.31 -15.18
C SER A 400 4.33 -24.39 -13.67
N TRP A 401 3.07 -24.56 -13.24
CA TRP A 401 2.71 -24.82 -11.85
C TRP A 401 3.01 -26.26 -11.41
N THR A 402 3.15 -27.20 -12.35
CA THR A 402 3.34 -28.62 -12.04
C THR A 402 4.56 -28.88 -11.15
N PRO A 403 5.76 -28.35 -11.44
CA PRO A 403 6.93 -28.57 -10.59
C PRO A 403 6.77 -27.94 -9.20
N ILE A 404 6.04 -26.82 -9.11
CA ILE A 404 5.76 -26.12 -7.86
C ILE A 404 4.89 -27.00 -6.96
N PHE A 405 3.80 -27.57 -7.50
CA PHE A 405 2.94 -28.47 -6.73
C PHE A 405 3.65 -29.74 -6.30
N ALA A 406 4.43 -30.35 -7.19
CA ALA A 406 5.23 -31.53 -6.85
C ALA A 406 6.22 -31.24 -5.70
N TYR A 407 6.87 -30.06 -5.72
CA TYR A 407 7.77 -29.64 -4.66
C TYR A 407 7.05 -29.41 -3.32
N LEU A 408 5.88 -28.75 -3.35
CA LEU A 408 5.09 -28.53 -2.14
C LEU A 408 4.68 -29.84 -1.46
N GLU A 409 4.28 -30.84 -2.25
CA GLU A 409 3.87 -32.15 -1.73
C GLU A 409 5.06 -32.95 -1.16
N GLN A 410 6.22 -32.92 -1.83
CA GLN A 410 7.35 -33.79 -1.50
C GLN A 410 8.35 -33.18 -0.52
N SER A 411 8.49 -31.85 -0.53
CA SER A 411 9.66 -31.16 0.04
C SER A 411 9.31 -30.06 1.04
N MET A 412 8.03 -29.84 1.36
CA MET A 412 7.60 -28.82 2.35
C MET A 412 6.78 -29.42 3.51
N PRO A 413 7.39 -30.26 4.36
CA PRO A 413 6.68 -30.98 5.43
C PRO A 413 6.18 -30.08 6.59
N GLU A 414 6.73 -28.87 6.75
CA GLU A 414 6.33 -27.93 7.81
C GLU A 414 5.14 -27.04 7.41
N LEU A 415 4.67 -27.14 6.16
CA LEU A 415 3.60 -26.33 5.61
C LEU A 415 2.25 -26.75 6.21
N GLN A 416 1.62 -25.84 6.95
CA GLN A 416 0.36 -26.07 7.68
C GLN A 416 -0.84 -25.38 7.03
N HIS A 417 -0.58 -24.30 6.28
CA HIS A 417 -1.62 -23.52 5.61
C HIS A 417 -1.21 -23.27 4.17
N LEU A 418 -2.02 -23.77 3.23
CA LEU A 418 -1.85 -23.48 1.80
C LEU A 418 -3.12 -22.82 1.26
N SER A 419 -2.95 -21.70 0.57
CA SER A 419 -4.05 -21.06 -0.12
C SER A 419 -3.66 -20.58 -1.50
N PHE A 420 -4.15 -21.29 -2.51
CA PHE A 420 -4.07 -20.90 -3.90
C PHE A 420 -5.46 -20.55 -4.45
N SER A 421 -5.50 -19.46 -5.21
CA SER A 421 -6.73 -18.96 -5.81
C SER A 421 -6.38 -18.21 -7.08
N ASN A 422 -7.09 -18.47 -8.16
CA ASN A 422 -6.91 -17.80 -9.45
C ASN A 422 -5.44 -17.80 -9.91
N LEU A 423 -4.88 -19.01 -10.09
CA LEU A 423 -3.56 -19.19 -10.70
C LEU A 423 -3.71 -19.42 -12.19
N PHE A 424 -2.92 -18.71 -12.99
CA PHE A 424 -2.97 -18.77 -14.45
C PHE A 424 -1.63 -19.24 -15.00
N GLY A 425 -1.65 -20.11 -16.00
CA GLY A 425 -0.46 -20.62 -16.67
C GLY A 425 -0.49 -22.12 -16.90
N ARG A 426 0.59 -22.63 -17.48
CA ARG A 426 0.74 -24.07 -17.76
C ARG A 426 0.70 -24.90 -16.48
N HIS A 427 -0.03 -26.01 -16.51
CA HIS A 427 -0.08 -27.00 -15.46
C HIS A 427 -0.59 -28.34 -15.98
N MET A 428 -0.33 -29.43 -15.25
CA MET A 428 -0.92 -30.73 -15.58
C MET A 428 -2.43 -30.67 -15.38
N GLN A 429 -3.15 -30.82 -16.49
CA GLN A 429 -4.60 -30.88 -16.53
C GLN A 429 -5.03 -32.26 -16.98
N ASN A 430 -6.15 -32.73 -16.43
CA ASN A 430 -6.83 -33.87 -17.00
C ASN A 430 -7.82 -33.33 -18.03
N PHE A 431 -7.49 -33.50 -19.31
CA PHE A 431 -8.24 -32.90 -20.41
C PHE A 431 -9.71 -33.35 -20.46
N LYS A 432 -10.05 -34.47 -19.81
CA LYS A 432 -11.44 -34.95 -19.68
C LYS A 432 -12.31 -34.04 -18.80
N TYR A 433 -11.71 -33.34 -17.82
CA TYR A 433 -12.42 -32.41 -16.94
C TYR A 433 -12.29 -30.96 -17.41
N ALA A 434 -11.20 -30.60 -18.10
CA ALA A 434 -11.02 -29.28 -18.69
C ALA A 434 -12.04 -29.02 -19.82
N GLN A 435 -12.26 -29.99 -20.71
CA GLN A 435 -13.25 -29.87 -21.80
C GLN A 435 -14.70 -29.87 -21.30
N ALA A 436 -14.98 -30.55 -20.18
CA ALA A 436 -16.33 -30.58 -19.59
C ALA A 436 -16.75 -29.23 -18.96
N GLN A 437 -15.80 -28.32 -18.67
CA GLN A 437 -16.08 -26.96 -18.23
C GLN A 437 -16.36 -26.00 -19.40
N GLU A 438 -15.81 -26.26 -20.59
CA GLU A 438 -16.05 -25.46 -21.80
C GLU A 438 -17.26 -25.96 -22.62
N LEU A 439 -17.61 -27.24 -22.52
CA LEU A 439 -18.74 -27.85 -23.22
C LEU A 439 -19.66 -28.54 -22.21
N ASN A 440 -20.86 -27.97 -22.07
CA ASN A 440 -21.97 -28.47 -21.26
C ASN A 440 -22.61 -29.74 -21.89
N GLU A 441 -21.81 -30.75 -22.25
CA GLU A 441 -22.33 -31.97 -22.87
C GLU A 441 -21.82 -33.26 -22.19
N ASP A 442 -22.80 -33.99 -21.66
CA ASP A 442 -22.69 -35.31 -21.05
C ASP A 442 -22.35 -36.36 -22.12
N PHE A 443 -21.11 -36.85 -22.13
CA PHE A 443 -20.74 -38.04 -22.90
C PHE A 443 -20.07 -39.10 -22.03
N GLY A 444 -20.89 -40.11 -21.70
CA GLY A 444 -20.60 -41.53 -21.94
C GLY A 444 -19.25 -42.08 -21.46
N ARG A 445 -19.27 -42.77 -20.32
CA ARG A 445 -18.23 -43.69 -19.86
C ARG A 445 -17.76 -44.63 -20.98
N ASP A 446 -16.50 -44.52 -21.40
CA ASP A 446 -15.72 -45.70 -21.76
C ASP A 446 -14.19 -45.54 -21.64
N LYS A 447 -13.60 -46.60 -21.08
CA LYS A 447 -12.18 -47.02 -20.94
C LYS A 447 -11.10 -46.02 -20.46
N ARG A 448 -10.39 -46.50 -19.43
CA ARG A 448 -9.56 -45.79 -18.46
C ARG A 448 -8.10 -45.76 -18.90
N GLU A 449 -7.68 -44.65 -19.48
CA GLU A 449 -6.32 -44.13 -19.37
C GLU A 449 -6.45 -42.68 -18.88
N ASP A 450 -5.68 -42.32 -17.85
CA ASP A 450 -5.69 -41.00 -17.26
C ASP A 450 -4.90 -40.06 -18.18
N ASP A 451 -5.62 -39.25 -18.97
CA ASP A 451 -5.07 -38.40 -20.03
C ASP A 451 -4.60 -37.05 -19.44
N TRP A 452 -3.63 -37.16 -18.52
CA TRP A 452 -2.96 -36.01 -17.91
C TRP A 452 -1.92 -35.47 -18.88
N GLN A 453 -2.12 -34.25 -19.34
CA GLN A 453 -1.15 -33.53 -20.19
C GLN A 453 -0.96 -32.11 -19.67
N GLU A 454 0.16 -31.50 -20.00
CA GLU A 454 0.43 -30.12 -19.60
C GLU A 454 -0.30 -29.16 -20.54
N GLY A 455 -1.24 -28.39 -19.98
CA GLY A 455 -2.07 -27.43 -20.70
C GLY A 455 -2.03 -26.06 -20.01
N ASP A 456 -2.29 -25.00 -20.76
CA ASP A 456 -2.51 -23.67 -20.17
C ASP A 456 -3.93 -23.56 -19.62
N GLY A 457 -4.14 -22.84 -18.52
CA GLY A 457 -5.47 -22.70 -17.93
C GLY A 457 -5.48 -22.06 -16.55
N LEU A 458 -6.69 -21.98 -15.98
CA LEU A 458 -6.98 -21.40 -14.67
C LEU A 458 -7.12 -22.48 -13.60
N ILE A 459 -6.52 -22.24 -12.44
CA ILE A 459 -6.73 -23.00 -11.21
C ILE A 459 -7.50 -22.13 -10.23
N GLU A 460 -8.80 -22.40 -10.08
CA GLU A 460 -9.72 -21.55 -9.31
C GLU A 460 -9.42 -21.56 -7.81
N LYS A 461 -9.21 -22.74 -7.21
CA LYS A 461 -8.98 -22.83 -5.76
C LYS A 461 -8.29 -24.12 -5.32
N LEU A 462 -7.24 -24.00 -4.51
CA LEU A 462 -6.63 -25.11 -3.78
C LEU A 462 -6.35 -24.66 -2.34
N LEU A 463 -6.92 -25.38 -1.37
CA LEU A 463 -6.79 -25.12 0.06
C LEU A 463 -6.33 -26.41 0.76
N LEU A 464 -5.29 -26.30 1.59
CA LEU A 464 -4.89 -27.33 2.57
C LEU A 464 -4.92 -26.74 3.98
#